data_AF-A0A090ABF6-F1
#
_entry.id   AF-A0A090ABF6-F1
#
_cell.length_a   1.000
_cell.length_b   1.000
_cell.length_c   1.000
_cell.angle_alpha   90.00
_cell.angle_beta   90.00
_cell.angle_gamma   90.00
#
_symmetry.space_group_name_H-M   'P 1'
#
loop_
_entity.id
_entity.type
_entity.pdbx_description
1 polymer ?
#
loop_
_entity_poly.entity_id
_entity_poly.type
_entity_poly.pdbx_seq_one_letter_code
_entity_poly.pdbx_strand_id
1 'polypeptide(L)'
;MRKVVLIPVSSLAGAPQHHLLELIVEPAELSINAQPKFHYLQGHGLKSAIKVAEKVIVQLKSKITFWPSRAPLLYLANPLLGLSNALGAALGIVMSLLMYNGACRCNRLIAMGKLNSVTATVEAATDLTDELTSAIALGYQNKLLRFIIPRLANEDVTVVKRHAELICLLRTLNIRVFPVQTLREAIAACSS
;
A
#
# COMPACT_ATOMS: atom_id res chain seq x y z
N MET A 1 -3.77 18.27 -2.95
CA MET A 1 -3.72 17.26 -4.03
C MET A 1 -4.03 15.89 -3.42
N ARG A 2 -4.98 15.14 -3.98
CA ARG A 2 -5.38 13.81 -3.49
C ARG A 2 -4.21 12.83 -3.57
N LYS A 3 -3.98 12.05 -2.51
CA LYS A 3 -3.00 10.95 -2.49
C LYS A 3 -3.74 9.61 -2.51
N VAL A 4 -3.23 8.65 -3.26
CA VAL A 4 -3.87 7.34 -3.42
C VAL A 4 -2.86 6.22 -3.19
N VAL A 5 -3.21 5.27 -2.34
CA VAL A 5 -2.46 4.02 -2.13
C VAL A 5 -3.35 2.85 -2.53
N LEU A 6 -2.86 2.04 -3.46
CA LEU A 6 -3.53 0.81 -3.87
C LEU A 6 -2.93 -0.34 -3.06
N ILE A 7 -3.78 -1.16 -2.44
CA ILE A 7 -3.36 -2.35 -1.71
C ILE A 7 -3.91 -3.57 -2.45
N PRO A 8 -3.05 -4.41 -3.04
CA PRO A 8 -3.45 -5.69 -3.60
C PRO A 8 -4.06 -6.58 -2.52
N VAL A 9 -5.17 -7.22 -2.84
CA VAL A 9 -5.85 -8.14 -1.93
C VAL A 9 -6.13 -9.46 -2.61
N SER A 10 -5.75 -10.53 -1.93
CA SER A 10 -6.06 -11.89 -2.32
C SER A 10 -7.51 -12.21 -1.96
N SER A 11 -8.23 -12.86 -2.88
CA SER A 11 -9.59 -13.33 -2.62
C SER A 11 -9.55 -14.47 -1.60
N LEU A 12 -10.35 -14.36 -0.54
CA LEU A 12 -10.65 -15.51 0.31
C LEU A 12 -11.62 -16.41 -0.47
N ALA A 13 -11.10 -17.51 -1.01
CA ALA A 13 -11.83 -18.59 -1.69
C ALA A 13 -12.48 -18.26 -3.05
N GLY A 14 -11.96 -18.88 -4.11
CA GLY A 14 -12.74 -19.28 -5.29
C GLY A 14 -13.19 -18.23 -6.31
N ALA A 15 -12.99 -16.93 -6.07
CA ALA A 15 -13.31 -15.89 -7.06
C ALA A 15 -12.04 -15.42 -7.80
N PRO A 16 -11.96 -15.57 -9.14
CA PRO A 16 -10.80 -15.16 -9.96
C PRO A 16 -10.81 -13.65 -10.23
N GLN A 17 -11.20 -12.85 -9.25
CA GLN A 17 -11.27 -11.41 -9.42
C GLN A 17 -10.08 -10.77 -8.71
N HIS A 18 -9.24 -10.12 -9.52
CA HIS A 18 -8.10 -9.36 -9.05
C HIS A 18 -8.58 -8.08 -8.38
N HIS A 19 -8.26 -7.92 -7.11
CA HIS A 19 -8.87 -6.89 -6.29
C HIS A 19 -7.81 -5.95 -5.71
N LEU A 20 -8.10 -4.66 -5.80
CA LEU A 20 -7.31 -3.59 -5.20
C LEU A 20 -8.21 -2.81 -4.26
N LEU A 21 -7.75 -2.67 -3.01
CA LEU A 21 -8.29 -1.70 -2.09
C LEU A 21 -7.65 -0.33 -2.38
N GLU A 22 -8.46 0.67 -2.71
CA GLU A 22 -7.96 2.02 -2.96
C GLU A 22 -8.09 2.88 -1.71
N LEU A 23 -6.98 3.13 -1.01
CA LEU A 23 -6.90 4.10 0.08
C LEU A 23 -6.71 5.51 -0.48
N ILE A 24 -7.65 6.40 -0.21
CA ILE A 24 -7.61 7.79 -0.60
C ILE A 24 -7.31 8.64 0.64
N VAL A 25 -6.33 9.53 0.55
CA VAL A 25 -5.98 10.46 1.63
C VAL A 25 -6.41 11.87 1.26
N GLU A 26 -7.23 12.48 2.10
CA GLU A 26 -7.65 13.88 1.98
C GLU A 26 -7.26 14.70 3.21
N PRO A 27 -6.94 16.00 3.04
CA PRO A 27 -6.76 16.91 4.16
C PRO A 27 -8.03 16.97 5.02
N ALA A 28 -7.88 16.94 6.34
CA ALA A 28 -8.99 16.99 7.30
C ALA A 28 -9.84 18.28 7.22
N GLU A 29 -9.39 19.28 6.44
CA GLU A 29 -10.01 20.59 6.29
C GLU A 29 -10.86 20.73 5.02
N LEU A 30 -10.81 19.74 4.11
CA LEU A 30 -11.51 19.78 2.83
C LEU A 30 -12.56 18.67 2.76
N SER A 31 -13.71 18.89 3.38
CA SER A 31 -14.91 18.06 3.27
C SER A 31 -15.57 18.23 1.89
N ILE A 32 -14.87 17.95 0.79
CA ILE A 32 -15.37 18.27 -0.57
C ILE A 32 -16.44 17.26 -1.04
N ASN A 33 -16.58 16.09 -0.40
CA ASN A 33 -17.61 15.13 -0.80
C ASN A 33 -18.49 14.70 0.38
N ALA A 34 -19.66 15.32 0.47
CA ALA A 34 -20.82 14.80 1.18
C ALA A 34 -21.56 13.71 0.38
N GLN A 35 -20.84 12.84 -0.36
CA GLN A 35 -21.48 11.75 -1.09
C GLN A 35 -21.55 10.47 -0.25
N PRO A 36 -22.74 9.91 0.00
CA PRO A 36 -22.92 8.73 0.84
C PRO A 36 -22.60 7.47 0.02
N LYS A 37 -21.32 7.19 -0.21
CA LYS A 37 -20.84 5.82 -0.52
C LYS A 37 -19.58 5.52 0.28
N PHE A 38 -19.64 5.85 1.56
CA PHE A 38 -18.61 5.51 2.53
C PHE A 38 -18.98 4.21 3.20
N HIS A 39 -18.30 3.12 2.84
CA HIS A 39 -18.34 1.95 3.68
C HIS A 39 -17.29 2.14 4.76
N TYR A 40 -17.75 2.38 5.98
CA TYR A 40 -16.89 2.31 7.15
C TYR A 40 -16.17 0.98 7.16
N LEU A 41 -14.94 1.04 7.63
CA LEU A 41 -14.02 -0.06 7.61
C LEU A 41 -14.34 -1.15 8.62
N GLN A 42 -15.39 -1.90 8.34
CA GLN A 42 -15.89 -2.95 9.20
C GLN A 42 -15.36 -4.30 8.71
N GLY A 43 -14.14 -4.64 9.13
CA GLY A 43 -13.53 -5.95 8.90
C GLY A 43 -12.52 -6.29 9.99
N HIS A 44 -12.54 -7.53 10.48
CA HIS A 44 -11.67 -8.00 11.58
C HIS A 44 -10.18 -7.80 11.28
N GLY A 45 -9.78 -7.96 10.01
CA GLY A 45 -8.40 -7.76 9.57
C GLY A 45 -7.90 -6.31 9.61
N LEU A 46 -8.78 -5.36 9.37
CA LEU A 46 -8.38 -3.98 9.21
C LEU A 46 -8.24 -3.22 10.53
N LYS A 47 -9.03 -3.59 11.55
CA LYS A 47 -8.81 -3.10 12.92
C LYS A 47 -7.40 -3.44 13.41
N SER A 48 -6.90 -4.64 13.09
CA SER A 48 -5.52 -5.04 13.40
C SER A 48 -4.50 -4.21 12.61
N ALA A 49 -4.72 -4.04 11.31
CA ALA A 49 -3.85 -3.22 10.46
C ALA A 49 -3.76 -1.76 10.92
N ILE A 50 -4.88 -1.15 11.34
CA ILE A 50 -4.90 0.20 11.92
C ILE A 50 -4.04 0.24 13.19
N LYS A 51 -4.20 -0.71 14.12
CA LYS A 51 -3.37 -0.76 15.34
C LYS A 51 -1.88 -0.92 15.04
N VAL A 52 -1.53 -1.73 14.05
CA VAL A 52 -0.13 -1.88 13.60
C VAL A 52 0.38 -0.56 13.03
N ALA A 53 -0.39 0.08 12.15
CA ALA A 53 -0.04 1.36 11.56
C ALA A 53 0.15 2.44 12.65
N GLU A 54 -0.78 2.56 13.60
CA GLU A 54 -0.71 3.51 14.73
C GLU A 54 0.58 3.34 15.54
N LYS A 55 0.95 2.10 15.88
CA LYS A 55 2.21 1.83 16.59
C LYS A 55 3.43 2.31 15.82
N VAL A 56 3.49 2.02 14.52
CA VAL A 56 4.61 2.43 13.66
C VAL A 56 4.62 3.96 13.48
N ILE A 57 3.46 4.59 13.30
CA ILE A 57 3.33 6.05 13.18
C ILE A 57 3.83 6.75 14.44
N VAL A 58 3.49 6.26 15.64
CA VAL A 58 3.98 6.83 16.89
C VAL A 58 5.52 6.79 16.95
N GLN A 59 6.13 5.69 16.52
CA GLN A 59 7.59 5.57 16.42
C GLN A 59 8.22 6.50 15.36
N LEU A 60 7.47 6.83 14.30
CA LEU A 60 7.92 7.73 13.24
C LEU A 60 7.76 9.20 13.60
N LYS A 61 6.70 9.57 14.33
CA LYS A 61 6.44 10.96 14.76
C LYS A 61 7.62 11.56 15.53
N SER A 62 8.32 10.75 16.32
CA SER A 62 9.52 11.20 17.04
C SER A 62 10.74 11.41 16.14
N LYS A 63 10.70 10.97 14.88
CA LYS A 63 11.80 11.00 13.91
C LYS A 63 11.54 11.89 12.69
N ILE A 64 10.32 12.42 12.53
CA ILE A 64 9.93 13.25 11.39
C ILE A 64 9.71 14.68 11.86
N THR A 65 10.29 15.65 11.13
CA THR A 65 10.26 17.08 11.46
C THR A 65 8.90 17.74 11.30
N PHE A 66 8.06 17.23 10.39
CA PHE A 66 6.72 17.73 10.15
C PHE A 66 5.69 16.60 10.24
N TRP A 67 4.79 16.70 11.22
CA TRP A 67 3.61 15.86 11.30
C TRP A 67 2.36 16.74 11.37
N PRO A 68 1.36 16.53 10.49
CA PRO A 68 0.17 17.35 10.47
C PRO A 68 -0.62 17.23 11.79
N SER A 69 -1.11 18.36 12.29
CA SER A 69 -1.84 18.46 13.56
C SER A 69 -3.16 17.67 13.56
N ARG A 70 -3.77 17.49 12.39
CA ARG A 70 -4.96 16.66 12.18
C ARG A 70 -4.61 15.42 11.36
N ALA A 71 -5.12 14.28 11.79
CA ALA A 71 -5.02 13.04 11.01
C ALA A 71 -5.81 13.22 9.71
N PRO A 72 -5.25 12.85 8.54
CA PRO A 72 -6.00 12.93 7.30
C PRO A 72 -7.11 11.88 7.27
N LEU A 73 -8.12 12.14 6.44
CA LEU A 73 -9.21 11.20 6.22
C LEU A 73 -8.76 10.11 5.26
N LEU A 74 -9.01 8.85 5.62
CA LEU A 74 -8.71 7.68 4.80
C LEU A 74 -10.02 7.07 4.29
N TYR A 75 -10.21 7.07 2.97
CA TYR A 75 -11.37 6.43 2.34
C TYR A 75 -10.95 5.17 1.63
N LEU A 76 -11.87 4.21 1.55
CA LEU A 76 -11.70 3.02 0.72
C LEU A 76 -12.72 2.97 -0.38
N ALA A 77 -12.23 2.97 -1.62
CA ALA A 77 -13.05 2.57 -2.75
C ALA A 77 -13.01 1.05 -2.89
N ASN A 78 -14.15 0.48 -3.26
CA ASN A 78 -14.33 -0.92 -3.63
C ASN A 78 -14.13 -1.97 -2.50
N PRO A 79 -14.87 -1.90 -1.38
CA PRO A 79 -14.84 -2.92 -0.35
C PRO A 79 -15.72 -4.08 -0.81
N LEU A 80 -15.19 -4.96 -1.65
CA LEU A 80 -15.90 -6.20 -1.92
C LEU A 80 -16.00 -6.99 -0.61
N LEU A 81 -17.22 -7.42 -0.32
CA LEU A 81 -17.54 -8.23 0.86
C LEU A 81 -16.69 -9.50 0.81
N GLY A 82 -15.89 -9.74 1.86
CA GLY A 82 -15.01 -10.92 1.95
C GLY A 82 -13.54 -10.65 1.67
N LEU A 83 -13.15 -9.44 1.25
CA LEU A 83 -11.74 -9.06 1.15
C LEU A 83 -11.14 -8.85 2.54
N SER A 84 -10.45 -9.88 3.02
CA SER A 84 -9.62 -9.80 4.22
C SER A 84 -8.16 -9.83 3.78
N ASN A 85 -7.58 -8.65 3.53
CA ASN A 85 -6.13 -8.51 3.61
C ASN A 85 -5.78 -7.55 4.74
N ALA A 86 -5.82 -8.10 5.96
CA ALA A 86 -5.28 -7.49 7.17
C ALA A 86 -3.77 -7.20 7.06
N LEU A 87 -3.06 -7.94 6.22
CA LEU A 87 -1.60 -8.03 6.28
C LEU A 87 -0.95 -6.89 5.50
N GLY A 88 -1.44 -6.58 4.28
CA GLY A 88 -0.93 -5.47 3.46
C GLY A 88 -1.46 -4.08 3.82
N ALA A 89 -2.62 -4.01 4.51
CA ALA A 89 -3.30 -2.74 4.77
C ALA A 89 -2.52 -1.82 5.72
N ALA A 90 -1.77 -2.37 6.68
CA ALA A 90 -0.99 -1.57 7.62
C ALA A 90 0.10 -0.76 6.90
N LEU A 91 0.82 -1.38 5.97
CA LEU A 91 1.81 -0.69 5.14
C LEU A 91 1.14 0.38 4.29
N GLY A 92 0.01 0.06 3.66
CA GLY A 92 -0.74 1.02 2.86
C GLY A 92 -1.18 2.26 3.64
N ILE A 93 -1.69 2.08 4.86
CA ILE A 93 -2.06 3.18 5.77
C ILE A 93 -0.83 4.03 6.13
N VAL A 94 0.28 3.40 6.52
CA VAL A 94 1.49 4.15 6.90
C VAL A 94 2.05 4.93 5.71
N MET A 95 2.12 4.32 4.52
CA MET A 95 2.59 4.98 3.32
C MET A 95 1.68 6.15 2.90
N SER A 96 0.36 6.02 3.08
CA SER A 96 -0.59 7.07 2.74
C SER A 96 -0.39 8.32 3.61
N LEU A 97 -0.09 8.15 4.89
CA LEU A 97 0.24 9.24 5.81
C LEU A 97 1.60 9.87 5.50
N LEU A 98 2.59 9.06 5.13
CA LEU A 98 3.90 9.54 4.68
C LEU A 98 3.81 10.29 3.35
N MET A 99 2.86 9.93 2.47
CA MET A 99 2.58 10.71 1.27
C MET A 99 1.94 12.05 1.60
N TYR A 100 1.08 12.08 2.61
CA TYR A 100 0.38 13.27 3.05
C TYR A 100 1.29 14.27 3.76
N ASN A 101 2.19 13.81 4.65
CA ASN A 101 3.14 14.69 5.34
C ASN A 101 4.34 15.13 4.46
N GLY A 102 4.44 14.61 3.24
CA GLY A 102 5.48 14.97 2.27
C GLY A 102 6.77 14.13 2.35
N ALA A 103 6.88 13.19 3.28
CA ALA A 103 8.03 12.27 3.37
C ALA A 103 8.14 11.35 2.13
N CYS A 104 7.00 10.95 1.54
CA CYS A 104 6.91 10.22 0.28
C CYS A 104 6.30 11.14 -0.80
N ARG A 105 7.08 11.56 -1.79
CA ARG A 105 6.64 12.56 -2.79
C ARG A 105 5.67 12.02 -3.85
N CYS A 106 5.38 10.72 -3.84
CA CYS A 106 4.42 10.12 -4.75
C CYS A 106 2.99 10.63 -4.51
N ASN A 107 2.20 10.68 -5.58
CA ASN A 107 0.75 10.95 -5.50
C ASN A 107 -0.08 9.67 -5.59
N ARG A 108 0.51 8.63 -6.18
CA ARG A 108 -0.11 7.32 -6.34
C ARG A 108 0.97 6.24 -6.22
N LEU A 109 0.69 5.19 -5.46
CA LEU A 109 1.57 4.01 -5.36
C LEU A 109 0.73 2.75 -5.08
N ILE A 110 1.34 1.59 -5.32
CA ILE A 110 0.87 0.29 -4.86
C ILE A 110 1.76 -0.12 -3.68
N ALA A 111 1.18 -0.53 -2.56
CA ALA A 111 1.92 -0.99 -1.39
C ALA A 111 1.45 -2.39 -0.99
N MET A 112 2.42 -3.29 -0.84
CA MET A 112 2.19 -4.65 -0.40
C MET A 112 3.30 -5.09 0.57
N GLY A 113 2.90 -5.91 1.55
CA GLY A 113 3.80 -6.47 2.55
C GLY A 113 3.19 -6.31 3.94
N LYS A 114 3.52 -7.27 4.80
CA LYS A 114 3.16 -7.25 6.21
C LYS A 114 4.10 -6.29 6.94
N LEU A 115 3.54 -5.26 7.56
CA LEU A 115 4.32 -4.32 8.35
C LEU A 115 4.49 -4.86 9.79
N ASN A 116 5.73 -5.02 10.22
CA ASN A 116 6.04 -5.39 11.59
C ASN A 116 6.05 -4.15 12.50
N SER A 117 5.18 -4.11 13.51
CA SER A 117 5.05 -2.93 14.39
C SER A 117 6.22 -2.72 15.35
N VAL A 118 7.08 -3.73 15.55
CA VAL A 118 8.20 -3.66 16.50
C VAL A 118 9.47 -3.18 15.79
N THR A 119 9.75 -3.77 14.64
CA THR A 119 10.99 -3.54 13.88
C THR A 119 10.83 -2.56 12.72
N ALA A 120 9.59 -2.17 12.38
CA ALA A 120 9.26 -1.39 11.18
C ALA A 120 9.79 -2.02 9.87
N THR A 121 9.89 -3.36 9.86
CA THR A 121 10.26 -4.15 8.67
C THR A 121 9.04 -4.48 7.83
N VAL A 122 9.28 -4.68 6.54
CA VAL A 122 8.28 -5.09 5.55
C VAL A 122 8.53 -6.56 5.20
N GLU A 123 7.62 -7.42 5.62
CA GLU A 123 7.69 -8.88 5.47
C GLU A 123 6.74 -9.36 4.37
N ALA A 124 6.98 -10.56 3.84
CA ALA A 124 6.03 -11.22 2.94
C ALA A 124 4.71 -11.48 3.68
N ALA A 125 3.59 -11.14 3.02
CA ALA A 125 2.26 -11.41 3.54
C ALA A 125 1.66 -12.70 2.96
N THR A 126 1.93 -12.97 1.68
CA THR A 126 1.25 -13.94 0.81
C THR A 126 2.13 -14.27 -0.41
N ASP A 127 1.66 -15.17 -1.29
CA ASP A 127 2.30 -15.46 -2.58
C ASP A 127 2.17 -14.26 -3.53
N LEU A 128 3.32 -13.64 -3.83
CA LEU A 128 3.50 -12.45 -4.67
C LEU A 128 2.81 -12.53 -6.06
N THR A 129 2.53 -13.74 -6.56
CA THR A 129 1.93 -13.95 -7.88
C THR A 129 0.57 -13.27 -8.03
N ASP A 130 -0.30 -13.39 -7.03
CA ASP A 130 -1.67 -12.86 -7.09
C ASP A 130 -1.67 -11.32 -7.05
N GLU A 131 -0.76 -10.73 -6.29
CA GLU A 131 -0.66 -9.29 -6.18
C GLU A 131 0.01 -8.65 -7.39
N LEU A 132 1.01 -9.31 -7.99
CA LEU A 132 1.58 -8.87 -9.27
C LEU A 132 0.51 -8.92 -10.37
N THR A 133 -0.29 -9.98 -10.42
CA THR A 133 -1.40 -10.11 -11.37
C THR A 133 -2.46 -9.03 -11.13
N SER A 134 -2.74 -8.71 -9.87
CA SER A 134 -3.65 -7.62 -9.52
C SER A 134 -3.14 -6.25 -9.94
N ALA A 135 -1.82 -6.02 -9.86
CA ALA A 135 -1.23 -4.80 -10.40
C ALA A 135 -1.25 -4.78 -11.94
N ILE A 136 -1.08 -5.93 -12.61
CA ILE A 136 -1.20 -6.04 -14.08
C ILE A 136 -2.62 -5.68 -14.54
N ALA A 137 -3.64 -6.11 -13.81
CA ALA A 137 -5.04 -5.82 -14.12
C ALA A 137 -5.39 -4.30 -14.11
N LEU A 138 -4.53 -3.44 -13.56
CA LEU A 138 -4.67 -1.99 -13.66
C LEU A 138 -4.45 -1.44 -15.07
N GLY A 139 -3.78 -2.22 -15.94
CA GLY A 139 -3.39 -1.78 -17.26
C GLY A 139 -2.37 -0.63 -17.25
N TYR A 140 -2.22 0.01 -18.42
CA TYR A 140 -1.23 1.05 -18.63
C TYR A 140 -1.47 2.29 -17.76
N GLN A 141 -0.39 2.82 -17.18
CA GLN A 141 -0.43 4.02 -16.36
C GLN A 141 0.17 5.23 -17.08
N ASN A 142 -0.60 6.33 -17.16
CA ASN A 142 -0.14 7.59 -17.78
C ASN A 142 1.03 8.27 -17.05
N LYS A 143 1.29 7.89 -15.79
CA LYS A 143 2.45 8.31 -15.00
C LYS A 143 3.02 7.09 -14.30
N LEU A 144 4.33 7.11 -14.05
CA LEU A 144 5.02 6.02 -13.36
C LEU A 144 4.31 5.67 -12.05
N LEU A 145 3.78 4.45 -11.98
CA LEU A 145 3.19 3.89 -10.77
C LEU A 145 4.23 3.03 -10.06
N ARG A 146 4.54 3.39 -8.81
CA ARG A 146 5.51 2.64 -8.00
C ARG A 146 4.80 1.54 -7.24
N PHE A 147 5.36 0.35 -7.26
CA PHE A 147 4.85 -0.82 -6.56
C PHE A 147 5.88 -1.30 -5.54
N ILE A 148 5.62 -1.01 -4.27
CA ILE A 148 6.46 -1.41 -3.14
C ILE A 148 6.09 -2.83 -2.73
N ILE A 149 7.09 -3.72 -2.70
CA ILE A 149 6.95 -5.14 -2.30
C ILE A 149 8.02 -5.51 -1.27
N PRO A 150 7.79 -6.52 -0.41
CA PRO A 150 8.80 -6.99 0.53
C PRO A 150 10.00 -7.60 -0.19
N ARG A 151 11.21 -7.29 0.29
CA ARG A 151 12.45 -7.98 -0.10
C ARG A 151 12.52 -9.30 0.65
N LEU A 152 12.59 -10.42 -0.07
CA LEU A 152 12.79 -11.73 0.55
C LEU A 152 14.26 -11.91 0.92
N ALA A 153 14.53 -12.30 2.17
CA ALA A 153 15.83 -12.18 2.84
C ALA A 153 17.00 -12.96 2.20
N ASN A 154 16.77 -13.78 1.17
CA ASN A 154 17.80 -14.56 0.47
C ASN A 154 17.63 -14.55 -1.07
N GLU A 155 16.79 -13.66 -1.63
CA GLU A 155 16.25 -13.87 -2.97
C GLU A 155 16.13 -12.61 -3.86
N ASP A 156 16.99 -11.60 -3.72
CA ASP A 156 16.97 -10.46 -4.68
C ASP A 156 17.13 -10.94 -6.13
N VAL A 157 17.88 -12.02 -6.34
CA VAL A 157 18.03 -12.68 -7.63
C VAL A 157 16.88 -13.65 -7.91
N THR A 158 16.29 -14.29 -6.89
CA THR A 158 15.31 -15.38 -7.04
C THR A 158 13.87 -14.90 -7.16
N VAL A 159 13.44 -13.86 -6.46
CA VAL A 159 12.09 -13.27 -6.63
C VAL A 159 11.96 -12.62 -7.99
N VAL A 160 12.98 -11.82 -8.37
CA VAL A 160 13.01 -11.20 -9.69
C VAL A 160 13.11 -12.26 -10.78
N LYS A 161 13.85 -13.36 -10.60
CA LYS A 161 13.86 -14.46 -11.57
C LYS A 161 12.56 -15.25 -11.60
N ARG A 162 11.99 -15.59 -10.45
CA ARG A 162 10.77 -16.39 -10.31
C ARG A 162 9.55 -15.68 -10.88
N HIS A 163 9.51 -14.36 -10.77
CA HIS A 163 8.43 -13.53 -11.31
C HIS A 163 8.91 -12.58 -12.41
N ALA A 164 9.99 -12.93 -13.12
CA ALA A 164 10.63 -12.07 -14.12
C ALA A 164 9.67 -11.61 -15.19
N GLU A 165 8.83 -12.53 -15.67
CA GLU A 165 7.84 -12.27 -16.72
C GLU A 165 6.78 -11.27 -16.26
N LEU A 166 6.22 -11.46 -15.06
CA LEU A 166 5.24 -10.54 -14.48
C LEU A 166 5.85 -9.16 -14.20
N ILE A 167 7.07 -9.11 -13.67
CA ILE A 167 7.78 -7.84 -13.43
C ILE A 167 8.11 -7.14 -14.76
N CYS A 168 8.47 -7.89 -15.80
CA CYS A 168 8.69 -7.35 -17.14
C CYS A 168 7.40 -6.75 -17.72
N LEU A 169 6.27 -7.48 -17.60
CA LEU A 169 4.96 -7.00 -18.02
C LEU A 169 4.53 -5.74 -17.26
N LEU A 170 4.74 -5.67 -15.94
CA LEU A 170 4.45 -4.45 -15.18
C LEU A 170 5.23 -3.24 -15.71
N ARG A 171 6.49 -3.43 -16.13
CA ARG A 171 7.28 -2.34 -16.72
C ARG A 171 6.67 -1.82 -18.02
N THR A 172 6.11 -2.68 -18.86
CA THR A 172 5.42 -2.24 -20.10
C THR A 172 4.14 -1.46 -19.80
N LEU A 173 3.52 -1.72 -18.65
CA LEU A 173 2.35 -0.99 -18.13
C LEU A 173 2.71 0.30 -17.37
N ASN A 174 3.99 0.72 -17.39
CA ASN A 174 4.51 1.85 -16.63
C ASN A 174 4.35 1.70 -15.10
N ILE A 175 4.43 0.45 -14.61
CA ILE A 175 4.44 0.08 -13.20
C ILE A 175 5.84 -0.45 -12.86
N ARG A 176 6.55 0.21 -11.92
CA ARG A 176 7.88 -0.25 -11.48
C ARG A 176 7.84 -0.85 -10.10
N VAL A 177 8.43 -2.02 -9.96
CA VAL A 177 8.52 -2.77 -8.70
C VAL A 177 9.76 -2.33 -7.91
N PHE A 178 9.58 -2.08 -6.61
CA PHE A 178 10.62 -1.68 -5.67
C PHE A 178 10.62 -2.64 -4.47
N PRO A 179 11.57 -3.59 -4.42
CA PRO A 179 11.75 -4.48 -3.28
C PRO A 179 12.36 -3.76 -2.07
N VAL A 180 11.68 -3.84 -0.92
CA VAL A 180 12.07 -3.16 0.32
C VAL A 180 11.98 -4.10 1.52
N GLN A 181 12.94 -4.01 2.43
CA GLN A 181 12.94 -4.72 3.70
C GLN A 181 12.50 -3.84 4.86
N THR A 182 12.65 -2.51 4.71
CA THR A 182 12.36 -1.53 5.76
C THR A 182 11.45 -0.42 5.27
N LEU A 183 10.74 0.22 6.20
CA LEU A 183 9.95 1.40 5.88
C LEU A 183 10.81 2.57 5.35
N ARG A 184 12.07 2.67 5.76
CA ARG A 184 12.99 3.69 5.25
C ARG A 184 13.27 3.50 3.77
N GLU A 185 13.48 2.27 3.33
CA GLU A 185 13.63 1.94 1.90
C GLU A 185 12.33 2.20 1.13
N ALA A 186 11.16 1.92 1.71
CA ALA A 186 9.86 2.24 1.12
C ALA A 186 9.70 3.76 0.87
N ILE A 187 10.12 4.59 1.82
CA ILE A 187 10.14 6.06 1.67
C ILE A 187 11.13 6.49 0.57
N ALA A 188 12.33 5.90 0.55
CA ALA A 188 13.35 6.20 -0.46
C ALA A 188 12.85 5.86 -1.87
N ALA A 189 12.16 4.74 -2.03
CA ALA A 189 11.54 4.32 -3.30
C ALA A 189 10.51 5.33 -3.82
N CYS A 190 9.89 6.14 -2.96
CA CYS A 190 8.97 7.19 -3.39
C CYS A 190 9.64 8.44 -3.97
N SER A 191 10.95 8.58 -3.79
CA SER A 191 11.69 9.83 -4.07
C SER A 191 12.60 9.74 -5.29
N SER A 192 12.83 8.53 -5.80
CA SER A 192 13.56 8.21 -7.03
C SER A 192 12.63 8.10 -8.23
#